data_AF-A0A973DFA7-F1
#
_entry.id   AF-A0A973DFA7-F1
#
_cell.length_a   1.000
_cell.length_b   1.000
_cell.length_c   1.000
_cell.angle_alpha   90.00
_cell.angle_beta   90.00
_cell.angle_gamma   90.00
#
_symmetry.space_group_name_H-M   'P 1'
#
loop_
_entity.id
_entity.type
_entity.pdbx_description
1 polymer ?
#
loop_
_entity_poly.entity_id
_entity_poly.type
_entity_poly.pdbx_seq_one_letter_code
_entity_poly.pdbx_strand_id
1 'polypeptide(L)'
;LLYSDDKQQIKESLDALDSQTPLIVHDEENGYRLAEYDLSLMSDQESNIKYVSLAGLSSQATLADAFDILKDKRSGAVYIYNLLDNQQIMGLLRWDQIRHILTIRNSLL
;
A
#
# COMPACT_ATOMS: atom_id res chain seq x y z
N LEU A 1 -9.97 0.43 4.79
CA LEU A 1 -9.17 1.20 5.76
C LEU A 1 -9.59 0.73 7.14
N LEU A 2 -8.62 0.34 7.97
CA LEU A 2 -8.85 -0.10 9.34
C LEU A 2 -8.03 0.78 10.29
N TYR A 3 -8.68 1.36 11.29
CA TYR A 3 -8.00 2.08 12.37
C TYR A 3 -7.84 1.12 13.55
N SER A 4 -6.73 0.38 13.54
CA SER A 4 -6.43 -0.61 14.57
C SER A 4 -4.95 -0.99 14.53
N ASP A 5 -4.37 -1.15 15.70
CA ASP A 5 -3.06 -1.75 15.94
C ASP A 5 -3.16 -3.24 16.33
N ASP A 6 -4.38 -3.76 16.55
CA ASP A 6 -4.60 -5.14 16.96
C ASP A 6 -4.38 -6.12 15.81
N LYS A 7 -3.34 -6.95 15.96
CA LYS A 7 -2.98 -7.99 15.00
C LYS A 7 -4.10 -8.99 14.74
N GLN A 8 -4.92 -9.33 15.74
CA GLN A 8 -6.04 -10.25 15.54
C GLN A 8 -7.10 -9.61 14.65
N GLN A 9 -7.48 -8.37 14.94
CA GLN A 9 -8.44 -7.63 14.14
C GLN A 9 -7.96 -7.38 12.69
N ILE A 10 -6.67 -7.09 12.50
CA ILE A 10 -6.07 -6.94 11.17
C ILE A 10 -6.13 -8.25 10.39
N LYS A 11 -5.82 -9.38 11.05
CA LYS A 11 -5.89 -10.70 10.45
C LYS A 11 -7.32 -11.08 10.07
N GLU A 12 -8.27 -10.91 10.98
CA GLU A 12 -9.70 -11.18 10.72
C GLU A 12 -10.22 -10.33 9.56
N SER A 13 -9.81 -9.07 9.48
CA SER A 13 -10.18 -8.18 8.37
C SER A 13 -9.54 -8.61 7.04
N LEU A 14 -8.30 -9.10 7.06
CA LEU A 14 -7.64 -9.67 5.89
C LEU A 14 -8.25 -11.01 5.45
N ASP A 15 -8.73 -11.83 6.39
CA ASP A 15 -9.42 -13.09 6.13
C ASP A 15 -10.85 -12.87 5.60
N ALA A 16 -11.51 -11.79 6.02
CA ALA A 16 -12.82 -11.37 5.52
C ALA A 16 -12.76 -10.80 4.10
N LEU A 17 -11.60 -10.25 3.72
CA LEU A 17 -11.30 -9.86 2.35
C LEU A 17 -10.78 -11.09 1.58
N ASP A 18 -10.94 -11.13 0.26
CA ASP A 18 -10.19 -12.11 -0.53
C ASP A 18 -8.71 -11.96 -0.19
N SER A 19 -8.04 -13.06 0.19
CA SER A 19 -6.66 -13.12 0.73
C SER A 19 -5.56 -12.36 -0.05
N GLN A 20 -5.89 -11.86 -1.23
CA GLN A 20 -5.02 -11.07 -2.10
C GLN A 20 -5.25 -9.55 -1.98
N THR A 21 -6.26 -9.11 -1.24
CA THR A 21 -6.62 -7.70 -1.11
C THR A 21 -5.84 -7.08 0.04
N PRO A 22 -4.93 -6.14 -0.23
CA PRO A 22 -4.18 -5.50 0.83
C PRO A 22 -5.08 -4.54 1.63
N LEU A 23 -4.83 -4.42 2.93
CA LEU A 23 -5.59 -3.57 3.84
C LEU A 23 -4.74 -2.38 4.29
N ILE A 24 -5.25 -1.16 4.10
CA ILE A 24 -4.63 0.01 4.73
C ILE A 24 -5.02 0.00 6.21
N VAL A 25 -4.01 0.00 7.08
CA VAL A 25 -4.13 0.09 8.54
C VAL A 25 -3.53 1.41 9.03
N HIS A 26 -4.04 1.96 10.12
CA HIS A 26 -3.52 3.18 10.74
C HIS A 26 -3.44 3.02 12.26
N ASP A 27 -2.31 3.43 12.83
CA ASP A 27 -2.06 3.54 14.26
C ASP A 27 -1.25 4.81 14.57
N GLU A 28 -1.33 5.32 15.81
CA GLU A 28 -0.71 6.60 16.19
C GLU A 28 0.83 6.56 16.17
N GLU A 29 1.43 5.37 16.37
CA GLU A 29 2.89 5.23 16.45
C GLU A 29 3.55 5.15 15.07
N ASN A 30 2.92 4.46 14.13
CA ASN A 30 3.51 4.13 12.82
C ASN A 30 2.80 4.80 11.64
N GLY A 31 1.66 5.47 11.87
CA GLY A 31 0.85 6.10 10.82
C GLY A 31 0.19 5.10 9.88
N TYR A 32 -0.03 5.49 8.63
CA TYR A 32 -0.64 4.62 7.62
C TYR A 32 0.35 3.55 7.14
N ARG A 33 -0.09 2.29 7.18
CA ARG A 33 0.65 1.12 6.71
C ARG A 33 -0.25 0.27 5.84
N LEU A 34 0.37 -0.53 4.97
CA LEU A 34 -0.30 -1.53 4.17
C LEU A 34 -0.02 -2.90 4.76
N ALA A 35 -1.07 -3.57 5.23
CA ALA A 35 -1.04 -4.94 5.68
C ALA A 35 -1.38 -5.87 4.51
N GLU A 36 -0.52 -6.84 4.24
CA GLU A 36 -0.69 -7.83 3.18
C GLU A 36 -0.17 -9.20 3.64
N TYR A 37 -0.73 -10.29 3.11
CA TYR A 37 -0.17 -11.61 3.37
C TYR A 37 1.15 -11.82 2.64
N ASP A 38 2.16 -12.34 3.36
CA ASP A 38 3.42 -12.74 2.75
C ASP A 38 3.28 -14.10 2.08
N LEU A 39 2.95 -14.09 0.78
CA LEU A 39 2.81 -15.29 -0.04
C LEU A 39 4.13 -15.97 -0.37
N SER A 40 5.29 -15.43 0.06
CA SER A 40 6.60 -16.04 -0.20
C SER A 40 6.96 -17.17 0.77
N LEU A 41 6.25 -17.27 1.90
CA LEU A 41 6.57 -18.17 3.02
C LEU A 41 5.52 -19.29 3.23
N MET A 42 4.77 -19.67 2.19
CA MET A 42 3.63 -20.61 2.24
C MET A 42 3.95 -22.05 2.73
N SER A 43 5.17 -22.31 3.23
CA SER A 43 5.60 -23.61 3.75
C SER A 43 5.34 -23.82 5.25
N ASP A 44 5.12 -22.78 6.05
CA ASP A 44 4.83 -22.93 7.49
C ASP A 44 3.48 -22.32 7.88
N GLN A 45 2.80 -23.00 8.81
CA GLN A 45 1.38 -22.86 9.19
C GLN A 45 0.97 -21.52 9.81
N GLU A 46 1.83 -20.50 9.77
CA GLU A 46 1.53 -19.14 10.18
C GLU A 46 1.50 -18.21 8.96
N SER A 47 0.29 -17.82 8.55
CA SER A 47 0.09 -16.76 7.58
C SER A 47 0.69 -15.45 8.11
N ASN A 48 1.95 -15.17 7.71
CA ASN A 48 2.67 -14.00 8.18
C ASN A 48 2.14 -12.75 7.47
N ILE A 49 1.76 -11.73 8.25
CA ILE A 49 1.29 -10.45 7.72
C ILE A 49 2.50 -9.53 7.59
N LYS A 50 2.74 -9.08 6.36
CA LYS A 50 3.76 -8.09 6.05
C LYS A 50 3.15 -6.69 6.16
N TYR A 51 3.91 -5.78 6.76
CA TYR A 51 3.56 -4.37 6.87
C TYR A 51 4.49 -3.52 6.02
N VAL A 52 3.92 -2.66 5.19
CA VAL A 52 4.65 -1.67 4.37
C VAL A 52 4.23 -0.27 4.80
N SER A 53 5.16 0.53 5.31
CA SER A 53 4.90 1.94 5.64
C SER A 53 4.48 2.72 4.41
N LEU A 54 3.38 3.47 4.52
CA LEU A 54 2.84 4.27 3.42
C LEU A 54 3.18 5.74 3.62
N ALA A 55 3.81 6.35 2.62
CA ALA A 55 3.91 7.79 2.55
C ALA A 55 2.61 8.37 1.96
N GLY A 56 2.17 9.51 2.50
CA GLY A 56 1.04 10.24 1.96
C GLY A 56 1.43 11.05 0.74
N LEU A 57 0.64 10.95 -0.31
CA LEU A 57 0.79 11.76 -1.51
C LEU A 57 -0.53 12.46 -1.83
N SER A 58 -0.46 13.77 -2.08
CA SER A 58 -1.65 14.54 -2.45
C SER A 58 -2.22 14.04 -3.77
N SER A 59 -3.55 14.08 -3.92
CA SER A 59 -4.22 13.85 -5.20
C SER A 59 -3.82 14.83 -6.32
N GLN A 60 -3.20 15.97 -5.97
CA GLN A 60 -2.66 16.95 -6.92
C GLN A 60 -1.19 16.71 -7.30
N ALA A 61 -0.53 15.71 -6.69
CA ALA A 61 0.85 15.38 -7.00
C ALA A 61 0.95 14.69 -8.36
N THR A 62 2.14 14.75 -8.94
CA THR A 62 2.44 14.14 -10.24
C THR A 62 2.91 12.70 -10.10
N LEU A 63 2.91 11.96 -11.22
CA LEU A 63 3.53 10.63 -11.26
C LEU A 63 5.04 10.69 -11.00
N ALA A 64 5.71 11.81 -11.29
CA ALA A 64 7.13 12.00 -10.99
C ALA A 64 7.37 12.06 -9.49
N ASP A 65 6.51 12.76 -8.74
CA ASP A 65 6.58 12.80 -7.27
C ASP A 65 6.40 11.41 -6.66
N ALA A 66 5.42 10.65 -7.18
CA ALA A 66 5.23 9.26 -6.76
C ALA A 66 6.44 8.37 -7.10
N PHE A 67 7.03 8.56 -8.29
CA PHE A 67 8.22 7.84 -8.71
C PHE A 67 9.41 8.14 -7.80
N ASP A 68 9.64 9.40 -7.43
CA ASP A 68 10.74 9.78 -6.55
C ASP A 68 10.64 9.15 -5.16
N ILE A 69 9.43 8.96 -4.64
CA ILE A 69 9.18 8.27 -3.37
C ILE A 69 9.43 6.75 -3.49
N LEU A 70 9.09 6.16 -4.64
CA LEU A 70 9.01 4.70 -4.80
C LEU A 70 10.16 4.05 -5.57
N LYS A 71 11.01 4.83 -6.27
CA LYS A 71 12.07 4.32 -7.15
C LYS A 71 13.04 3.34 -6.48
N ASP A 72 13.32 3.53 -5.19
CA ASP A 72 14.24 2.68 -4.41
C ASP A 72 13.50 1.57 -3.63
N LYS A 73 12.15 1.56 -3.67
CA LYS A 73 11.30 0.63 -2.91
C LYS A 73 10.44 -0.21 -3.86
N ARG A 74 10.98 -1.32 -4.35
CA ARG A 74 10.29 -2.20 -5.34
C ARG A 74 8.96 -2.81 -4.86
N SER A 75 8.74 -2.90 -3.55
CA SER A 75 7.46 -3.32 -2.96
C SER A 75 6.77 -2.16 -2.21
N GLY A 76 7.18 -0.92 -2.49
CA GLY A 76 6.65 0.26 -1.84
C GLY A 76 5.29 0.67 -2.40
N ALA A 77 4.56 1.41 -1.57
CA ALA A 77 3.28 2.00 -1.92
C ALA A 77 3.11 3.36 -1.24
N VAL A 78 2.27 4.20 -1.82
CA VAL A 78 1.81 5.48 -1.26
C VAL A 78 0.30 5.49 -1.19
N TYR A 79 -0.25 6.14 -0.16
CA TYR A 79 -1.68 6.43 -0.13
C TYR A 79 -1.93 7.80 -0.75
N ILE A 80 -2.99 7.91 -1.54
CA ILE A 80 -3.41 9.16 -2.16
C ILE A 80 -4.46 9.80 -1.26
N TYR A 81 -4.24 11.05 -0.83
CA TYR A 81 -5.18 11.78 0.01
C TYR A 81 -5.73 13.03 -0.69
N ASN A 82 -6.93 13.43 -0.28
CA ASN A 82 -7.54 14.67 -0.75
C ASN A 82 -6.85 15.88 -0.11
N LEU A 83 -6.39 16.85 -0.91
CA LEU A 83 -5.74 18.06 -0.36
C LEU A 83 -6.69 18.89 0.52
N LEU A 84 -8.00 18.87 0.23
CA LEU A 84 -9.01 19.60 1.00
C LEU A 84 -9.42 18.87 2.30
N ASP A 85 -9.15 17.56 2.37
CA ASP A 85 -9.41 16.70 3.52
C ASP A 85 -8.34 15.60 3.60
N ASN A 86 -7.29 15.86 4.38
CA ASN A 86 -6.12 14.99 4.47
C ASN A 86 -6.40 13.64 5.15
N GLN A 87 -7.57 13.45 5.76
CA GLN A 87 -8.01 12.18 6.33
C GLN A 87 -8.74 11.31 5.30
N GLN A 88 -9.17 11.89 4.19
CA GLN A 88 -9.82 11.16 3.11
C GLN A 88 -8.78 10.50 2.21
N ILE A 89 -8.55 9.20 2.43
CA ILE A 89 -7.80 8.36 1.50
C ILE A 89 -8.65 8.11 0.25
N MET A 90 -8.14 8.55 -0.89
CA MET A 90 -8.76 8.40 -2.20
C MET A 90 -8.29 7.15 -2.93
N GLY A 91 -7.09 6.64 -2.61
CA GLY A 91 -6.56 5.46 -3.28
C GLY A 91 -5.17 5.03 -2.81
N LEU A 92 -4.65 4.01 -3.48
CA LEU A 92 -3.31 3.45 -3.27
C LEU A 92 -2.58 3.42 -4.60
N LEU A 93 -1.31 3.84 -4.61
CA LEU A 93 -0.43 3.71 -5.77
C LEU A 93 0.81 2.90 -5.38
N ARG A 94 1.10 1.85 -6.13
CA ARG A 94 2.22 0.94 -5.91
C ARG A 94 3.30 1.07 -6.98
N TRP A 95 4.53 0.66 -6.63
CA TRP A 95 5.67 0.70 -7.55
C TRP A 95 5.43 -0.09 -8.84
N ASP A 96 4.81 -1.26 -8.77
CA ASP A 96 4.55 -2.10 -9.94
C ASP A 96 3.61 -1.42 -10.94
N GLN A 97 2.66 -0.61 -10.45
CA GLN A 97 1.79 0.21 -11.30
C GLN A 97 2.58 1.32 -12.00
N ILE A 98 3.47 2.03 -11.29
CA ILE A 98 4.35 3.04 -11.89
C ILE A 98 5.25 2.39 -12.96
N ARG A 99 5.88 1.27 -12.63
CA ARG A 99 6.73 0.50 -13.55
C ARG A 99 5.94 0.06 -14.78
N HIS A 100 4.70 -0.42 -14.61
CA HIS A 100 3.84 -0.82 -15.72
C HIS A 100 3.55 0.35 -16.67
N ILE A 101 3.17 1.51 -16.14
CA ILE A 101 2.94 2.74 -16.92
C ILE A 101 4.20 3.13 -17.72
N LEU A 102 5.38 3.11 -17.08
CA LEU A 102 6.65 3.45 -17.72
C LEU A 102 7.05 2.43 -18.79
N THR A 103 6.79 1.15 -18.56
CA THR A 103 7.15 0.06 -19.48
C THR A 103 6.28 0.10 -20.73
N ILE A 104 4.96 0.29 -20.59
CA ILE A 104 4.04 0.42 -21.73
C ILE A 104 4.45 1.61 -22.60
N ARG A 105 4.71 2.78 -22.00
CA ARG A 105 5.10 3.96 -22.77
C ARG A 105 6.41 3.78 -23.53
N ASN A 106 7.38 3.04 -22.97
CA ASN A 106 8.62 2.72 -23.67
C ASN A 106 8.44 1.69 -24.80
N SER A 107 7.44 0.80 -24.72
CA SER A 107 7.17 -0.18 -25.79
C SER A 107 6.42 0.38 -27.01
N LEU A 108 5.93 1.61 -26.93
CA LEU A 108 5.16 2.29 -27.98
C LEU A 108 6.00 3.34 -28.75
N LEU A 109 7.30 3.43 -28.46
CA LEU A 109 8.30 4.25 -29.15
C LEU A 109 9.23 3.35 -29.98
#